data_AF-A0A2D6TTT9-F1
#
_entry.id   AF-A0A2D6TTT9-F1
#
_cell.length_a   1.000
_cell.length_b   1.000
_cell.length_c   1.000
_cell.angle_alpha   90.00
_cell.angle_beta   90.00
_cell.angle_gamma   90.00
#
_symmetry.space_group_name_H-M   'P 1'
#
loop_
_entity.id
_entity.type
_entity.pdbx_description
1 polymer ?
#
loop_
_entity_poly.entity_id
_entity_poly.type
_entity_poly.pdbx_seq_one_letter_code
_entity_poly.pdbx_strand_id
1 'polypeptide(L)'
;MAANDNNSLIFNCVVTDGMGMYSELDFPNHPKWPAKMHAGSLNATIDRSGFPAALEKIKHDGYGVQKLDSKTFAPLFTIKQEDIGNNSLGPTSYNPERGTAQIWACHVSAPSASIEFNAWAVRRIGSAYSNVIEIMSDKHLRKTYGLKNDMPIIVKLYAGEQDGTAEQQQQPAQTGWRAKLKNILG
;
A
#
# COMPACT_ATOMS: atom_id res chain seq x y z
N MET A 1 -25.12 3.10 10.06
CA MET A 1 -23.93 3.07 10.93
C MET A 1 -22.78 2.55 10.08
N ALA A 2 -21.79 3.40 9.76
CA ALA A 2 -20.64 2.98 8.97
C ALA A 2 -19.70 2.19 9.87
N ALA A 3 -19.40 0.94 9.52
CA ALA A 3 -18.36 0.18 10.18
C ALA A 3 -17.04 0.95 10.08
N ASN A 4 -16.37 1.15 11.21
CA ASN A 4 -14.98 1.60 11.22
C ASN A 4 -14.13 0.43 10.72
N ASP A 5 -14.06 0.27 9.40
CA ASP A 5 -13.19 -0.70 8.78
C ASP A 5 -11.76 -0.15 8.89
N ASN A 6 -11.07 -0.44 10.00
CA ASN A 6 -9.63 -0.17 10.17
C ASN A 6 -8.76 -0.79 9.06
N ASN A 7 -9.37 -1.57 8.15
CA ASN A 7 -8.73 -2.25 7.05
C ASN A 7 -8.74 -1.45 5.74
N SER A 8 -9.30 -0.24 5.70
CA SER A 8 -9.27 0.59 4.50
C SER A 8 -9.23 2.10 4.75
N LEU A 9 -8.66 2.83 3.80
CA LEU A 9 -8.69 4.30 3.75
C LEU A 9 -9.36 4.72 2.44
N ILE A 10 -10.32 5.64 2.53
CA ILE A 10 -11.07 6.14 1.36
C ILE A 10 -10.71 7.61 1.16
N PHE A 11 -10.23 7.93 -0.03
CA PHE A 11 -9.84 9.28 -0.44
C PHE A 11 -10.77 9.75 -1.55
N ASN A 12 -11.30 10.97 -1.41
CA ASN A 12 -11.92 11.68 -2.52
C ASN A 12 -10.81 12.46 -3.23
N CYS A 13 -10.69 12.27 -4.54
CA CYS A 13 -9.60 12.79 -5.33
C CYS A 13 -10.11 13.37 -6.64
N VAL A 14 -9.22 14.12 -7.30
CA VAL A 14 -9.31 14.46 -8.71
C VAL A 14 -8.11 13.92 -9.45
N VAL A 15 -8.31 13.44 -10.67
CA VAL A 15 -7.21 13.04 -11.56
C VAL A 15 -6.36 14.25 -11.91
N THR A 16 -5.04 14.12 -11.79
CA THR A 16 -4.08 15.19 -12.07
C THR A 16 -2.88 14.64 -12.84
N ASP A 17 -2.16 15.53 -13.51
CA ASP A 17 -0.86 15.17 -14.07
C ASP A 17 0.20 15.10 -12.97
N GLY A 18 1.18 14.22 -13.16
CA GLY A 18 2.34 14.15 -12.29
C GLY A 18 3.35 15.27 -12.57
N MET A 19 4.20 15.55 -11.58
CA MET A 19 5.33 16.47 -11.79
C MET A 19 6.45 15.84 -12.63
N GLY A 20 6.41 14.51 -12.82
CA GLY A 20 7.37 13.75 -13.60
C GLY A 20 7.20 13.98 -15.10
N MET A 21 7.64 15.14 -15.57
CA MET A 21 7.93 15.33 -16.98
C MET A 21 9.09 14.40 -17.37
N TYR A 22 8.78 13.29 -18.05
CA TYR A 22 9.71 12.44 -18.82
C TYR A 22 10.52 11.32 -18.12
N SER A 23 10.28 10.99 -16.85
CA SER A 23 10.91 9.82 -16.20
C SER A 23 9.89 8.99 -15.41
N GLU A 24 9.30 8.01 -16.07
CA GLU A 24 8.41 7.05 -15.41
C GLU A 24 9.22 6.16 -14.47
N LEU A 25 8.69 5.92 -13.26
CA LEU A 25 9.24 4.91 -12.36
C LEU A 25 9.05 3.54 -13.01
N ASP A 26 10.11 2.74 -12.99
CA ASP A 26 10.09 1.36 -13.46
C ASP A 26 10.17 0.42 -12.26
N PHE A 27 9.25 -0.52 -12.16
CA PHE A 27 9.14 -1.38 -10.99
C PHE A 27 9.37 -2.85 -11.35
N PRO A 28 10.01 -3.63 -10.46
CA PRO A 28 10.33 -5.03 -10.72
C PRO A 28 9.08 -5.91 -10.69
N ASN A 29 9.13 -7.07 -11.34
CA ASN A 29 8.06 -8.06 -11.20
C ASN A 29 7.90 -8.51 -9.73
N HIS A 30 6.66 -8.76 -9.31
CA HIS A 30 6.35 -9.18 -7.95
C HIS A 30 5.17 -10.17 -7.96
N PRO A 31 5.16 -11.25 -7.16
CA PRO A 31 4.10 -12.27 -7.19
C PRO A 31 2.69 -11.75 -6.85
N LYS A 32 2.60 -10.62 -6.15
CA LYS A 32 1.33 -10.02 -5.69
C LYS A 32 0.73 -8.98 -6.66
N TRP A 33 1.33 -8.78 -7.84
CA TRP A 33 0.78 -7.92 -8.89
C TRP A 33 0.96 -8.57 -10.29
N PRO A 34 0.40 -8.01 -11.37
CA PRO A 34 0.45 -8.60 -12.70
C PRO A 34 1.88 -8.85 -13.18
N ALA A 35 2.04 -9.84 -14.06
CA ALA A 35 3.34 -10.21 -14.62
C ALA A 35 4.03 -9.07 -15.40
N LYS A 36 3.27 -8.05 -15.82
CA LYS A 36 3.79 -6.83 -16.43
C LYS A 36 2.93 -5.64 -16.02
N MET A 37 3.56 -4.66 -15.37
CA MET A 37 2.94 -3.37 -15.10
C MET A 37 3.08 -2.45 -16.32
N HIS A 38 2.12 -1.54 -16.51
CA HIS A 38 2.33 -0.40 -17.38
C HIS A 38 3.29 0.56 -16.67
N ALA A 39 4.27 1.11 -17.39
CA ALA A 39 5.20 2.08 -16.84
C ALA A 39 4.47 3.39 -16.46
N GLY A 40 4.89 4.02 -15.37
CA GLY A 40 4.27 5.23 -14.84
C GLY A 40 3.03 5.00 -13.95
N SER A 41 2.48 6.10 -13.47
CA SER A 41 1.33 6.13 -12.55
C SER A 41 0.29 7.15 -12.98
N LEU A 42 -0.96 6.90 -12.61
CA LEU A 42 -2.01 7.92 -12.58
C LEU A 42 -1.90 8.65 -11.24
N ASN A 43 -1.82 9.97 -11.29
CA ASN A 43 -1.83 10.79 -10.08
C ASN A 43 -3.27 11.18 -9.73
N ALA A 44 -3.61 11.01 -8.46
CA ALA A 44 -4.89 11.36 -7.88
C ALA A 44 -4.65 12.32 -6.71
N THR A 45 -4.93 13.61 -6.94
CA THR A 45 -4.79 14.64 -5.90
C THR A 45 -6.02 14.61 -5.00
N ILE A 46 -5.82 14.50 -3.69
CA ILE A 46 -6.89 14.55 -2.69
C ILE A 46 -7.59 15.91 -2.77
N ASP A 47 -8.92 15.89 -2.85
CA ASP A 47 -9.72 17.08 -3.07
C ASP A 47 -9.91 17.90 -1.78
N ARG A 48 -10.74 18.95 -1.87
CA ARG A 48 -11.00 19.87 -0.76
C ARG A 48 -11.82 19.28 0.39
N SER A 49 -12.36 18.05 0.25
CA SER A 49 -13.00 17.34 1.35
C SER A 49 -11.99 16.87 2.40
N GLY A 50 -10.70 16.82 2.05
CA GLY A 50 -9.61 16.55 2.97
C GLY A 50 -9.29 15.06 3.14
N PHE A 51 -8.46 14.77 4.14
CA PHE A 51 -7.99 13.42 4.41
C PHE A 51 -9.02 12.60 5.21
N PRO A 52 -9.11 11.27 5.00
CA PRO A 52 -9.95 10.43 5.82
C PRO A 52 -9.53 10.49 7.30
N ALA A 53 -10.49 10.59 8.21
CA ALA A 53 -10.22 10.69 9.65
C ALA A 53 -9.39 9.52 10.22
N ALA A 54 -9.42 8.36 9.56
CA ALA A 54 -8.58 7.21 9.91
C ALA A 54 -7.09 7.46 9.63
N LEU A 55 -6.74 8.23 8.59
CA LEU A 55 -5.35 8.61 8.30
C LEU A 55 -4.81 9.54 9.39
N GLU A 56 -5.61 10.48 9.87
CA GLU A 56 -5.20 11.43 10.92
C GLU A 56 -4.89 10.74 12.27
N LYS A 57 -5.47 9.56 12.51
CA LYS A 57 -5.17 8.74 13.70
C LYS A 57 -3.81 8.06 13.64
N ILE A 58 -3.16 8.01 12.48
CA ILE A 58 -1.82 7.43 12.34
C ILE A 58 -0.80 8.40 12.97
N LYS A 59 -0.09 7.90 13.99
CA LYS A 59 0.96 8.63 14.68
C LYS A 59 2.23 8.66 13.82
N HIS A 60 2.43 9.77 13.12
CA HIS A 60 3.59 10.07 12.31
C HIS A 60 3.72 11.59 12.17
N ASP A 61 4.95 12.09 12.05
CA ASP A 61 5.30 13.52 11.98
C ASP A 61 4.99 14.15 10.61
N GLY A 62 4.96 13.34 9.55
CA GLY A 62 4.54 13.75 8.20
C GLY A 62 3.09 14.22 8.10
N TYR A 63 2.83 15.07 7.11
CA TYR A 63 1.50 15.63 6.82
C TYR A 63 0.74 14.81 5.75
N GLY A 64 -0.57 14.66 5.95
CA GLY A 64 -1.44 14.00 4.98
C GLY A 64 -1.00 12.57 4.68
N VAL A 65 -0.85 12.23 3.39
CA VAL A 65 -0.45 10.87 2.99
C VAL A 65 0.97 10.50 3.42
N GLN A 66 1.80 11.46 3.86
CA GLN A 66 3.11 11.15 4.46
C GLN A 66 2.99 10.32 5.74
N LYS A 67 1.84 10.34 6.40
CA LYS A 67 1.59 9.47 7.55
C LYS A 67 1.67 7.98 7.20
N LEU A 68 1.49 7.60 5.94
CA LEU A 68 1.64 6.21 5.50
C LEU A 68 3.09 5.69 5.59
N ASP A 69 4.09 6.59 5.63
CA ASP A 69 5.51 6.22 5.78
C ASP A 69 5.77 5.43 7.07
N SER A 70 4.92 5.59 8.10
CA SER A 70 5.02 4.88 9.38
C SER A 70 4.76 3.36 9.28
N LYS A 71 4.21 2.89 8.16
CA LYS A 71 3.74 1.51 7.94
C LYS A 71 2.65 1.04 8.94
N THR A 72 2.05 1.94 9.73
CA THR A 72 0.94 1.60 10.63
C THR A 72 -0.29 1.13 9.85
N PHE A 73 -0.60 1.80 8.74
CA PHE A 73 -1.51 1.27 7.72
C PHE A 73 -0.69 0.35 6.81
N ALA A 74 -0.63 -0.93 7.18
CA ALA A 74 0.32 -1.89 6.61
C ALA A 74 0.23 -1.95 5.07
N PRO A 75 1.36 -1.86 4.35
CA PRO A 75 1.37 -2.15 2.91
C PRO A 75 1.24 -3.65 2.66
N LEU A 76 0.76 -4.02 1.48
CA LEU A 76 0.70 -5.40 1.02
C LEU A 76 2.10 -6.03 0.83
N PHE A 77 3.03 -5.20 0.38
CA PHE A 77 4.46 -5.49 0.26
C PHE A 77 5.24 -4.18 0.06
N THR A 78 6.57 -4.28 0.14
CA THR A 78 7.48 -3.19 -0.18
C THR A 78 8.45 -3.58 -1.28
N ILE A 79 8.97 -2.58 -2.00
CA ILE A 79 10.03 -2.74 -3.00
C ILE A 79 11.18 -1.82 -2.58
N LYS A 80 12.40 -2.37 -2.53
CA LYS A 80 13.57 -1.59 -2.12
C LYS A 80 13.88 -0.50 -3.13
N GLN A 81 14.53 0.56 -2.66
CA GLN A 81 14.84 1.73 -3.48
C GLN A 81 15.65 1.36 -4.73
N GLU A 82 16.67 0.52 -4.56
CA GLU A 82 17.60 0.09 -5.61
C GLU A 82 16.95 -0.77 -6.70
N ASP A 83 15.80 -1.39 -6.41
CA ASP A 83 15.07 -2.23 -7.36
C ASP A 83 14.13 -1.41 -8.26
N ILE A 84 13.93 -0.12 -7.97
CA ILE A 84 13.01 0.77 -8.70
C ILE A 84 13.81 1.65 -9.66
N GLY A 85 13.64 1.42 -10.97
CA GLY A 85 14.22 2.25 -12.01
C GLY A 85 13.71 3.69 -11.95
N ASN A 86 14.60 4.65 -12.23
CA ASN A 86 14.34 6.10 -12.15
C ASN A 86 13.95 6.63 -10.76
N ASN A 87 14.20 5.87 -9.70
CA ASN A 87 13.94 6.32 -8.34
C ASN A 87 15.08 7.18 -7.77
N SER A 88 14.95 8.50 -7.90
CA SER A 88 15.94 9.47 -7.38
C SER A 88 15.86 9.71 -5.85
N LEU A 89 14.85 9.16 -5.17
CA LEU A 89 14.80 9.20 -3.71
C LEU A 89 15.74 8.12 -3.18
N GLY A 90 16.88 8.52 -2.61
CA GLY A 90 17.80 7.61 -1.92
C GLY A 90 17.68 7.69 -0.39
N PRO A 91 18.17 6.64 0.32
CA PRO A 91 18.37 6.64 1.76
C PRO A 91 19.19 7.83 2.26
N THR A 92 18.90 8.27 3.49
CA THR A 92 19.73 9.25 4.22
C THR A 92 20.07 8.73 5.61
N SER A 93 21.04 9.36 6.29
CA SER A 93 21.37 9.02 7.69
C SER A 93 20.16 9.15 8.64
N TYR A 94 19.25 10.07 8.36
CA TYR A 94 18.05 10.32 9.18
C TYR A 94 16.84 9.48 8.73
N ASN A 95 16.82 9.02 7.48
CA ASN A 95 15.77 8.15 6.96
C ASN A 95 16.40 7.06 6.06
N PRO A 96 16.86 5.96 6.66
CA PRO A 96 17.50 4.85 5.94
C PRO A 96 16.58 4.14 4.96
N GLU A 97 15.26 4.23 5.15
CA GLU A 97 14.27 3.59 4.27
C GLU A 97 13.79 4.50 3.14
N ARG A 98 14.27 5.76 3.08
CA ARG A 98 13.85 6.74 2.08
C ARG A 98 14.04 6.19 0.67
N GLY A 99 12.99 6.32 -0.13
CA GLY A 99 12.93 5.78 -1.49
C GLY A 99 12.33 4.38 -1.61
N THR A 100 12.25 3.61 -0.52
CA THR A 100 11.50 2.33 -0.50
C THR A 100 10.05 2.58 -0.88
N ALA A 101 9.53 1.82 -1.84
CA ALA A 101 8.12 1.88 -2.20
C ALA A 101 7.29 0.98 -1.27
N GLN A 102 6.19 1.53 -0.79
CA GLN A 102 5.10 0.85 -0.11
C GLN A 102 3.93 0.70 -1.09
N ILE A 103 3.40 -0.53 -1.18
CA ILE A 103 2.34 -0.87 -2.15
C ILE A 103 1.09 -1.32 -1.42
N TRP A 104 -0.06 -0.79 -1.81
CA TRP A 104 -1.38 -1.25 -1.34
C TRP A 104 -2.22 -1.68 -2.53
N ALA A 105 -3.07 -2.70 -2.34
CA ALA A 105 -4.18 -2.91 -3.26
C ALA A 105 -5.16 -1.74 -3.13
N CYS A 106 -5.74 -1.30 -4.24
CA CYS A 106 -6.77 -0.27 -4.21
C CYS A 106 -7.90 -0.52 -5.21
N HIS A 107 -9.06 0.03 -4.88
CA HIS A 107 -10.19 0.13 -5.79
C HIS A 107 -10.41 1.60 -6.14
N VAL A 108 -10.61 1.88 -7.43
CA VAL A 108 -10.84 3.23 -7.94
C VAL A 108 -12.22 3.26 -8.58
N SER A 109 -13.02 4.26 -8.22
CA SER A 109 -14.32 4.52 -8.85
C SER A 109 -14.44 5.98 -9.29
N ALA A 110 -15.10 6.20 -10.42
CA ALA A 110 -15.54 7.51 -10.90
C ALA A 110 -17.05 7.43 -11.14
N PRO A 111 -17.90 7.64 -10.10
CA PRO A 111 -19.32 7.35 -10.18
C PRO A 111 -20.06 8.11 -11.29
N SER A 112 -19.66 9.36 -11.54
CA SER A 112 -20.25 10.20 -12.60
C SER A 112 -19.99 9.69 -14.02
N ALA A 113 -18.99 8.82 -14.20
CA ALA A 113 -18.62 8.22 -15.48
C ALA A 113 -18.86 6.70 -15.52
N SER A 114 -19.44 6.11 -14.47
CA SER A 114 -19.65 4.67 -14.34
C SER A 114 -18.37 3.84 -14.56
N ILE A 115 -17.23 4.36 -14.10
CA ILE A 115 -15.92 3.70 -14.18
C ILE A 115 -15.60 3.10 -12.81
N GLU A 116 -15.22 1.83 -12.79
CA GLU A 116 -14.68 1.15 -11.61
C GLU A 116 -13.59 0.15 -12.01
N PHE A 117 -12.49 0.10 -11.25
CA PHE A 117 -11.41 -0.87 -11.49
C PHE A 117 -10.54 -1.09 -10.25
N ASN A 118 -9.86 -2.24 -10.22
CA ASN A 118 -8.84 -2.55 -9.22
C ASN A 118 -7.45 -2.18 -9.75
N ALA A 119 -6.58 -1.73 -8.85
CA ALA A 119 -5.24 -1.25 -9.13
C ALA A 119 -4.34 -1.37 -7.89
N TRP A 120 -3.14 -0.79 -7.96
CA TRP A 120 -2.21 -0.70 -6.84
C TRP A 120 -1.87 0.75 -6.57
N ALA A 121 -1.94 1.18 -5.32
CA ALA A 121 -1.41 2.47 -4.91
C ALA A 121 0.05 2.31 -4.49
N VAL A 122 0.89 3.25 -4.89
CA VAL A 122 2.30 3.32 -4.52
C VAL A 122 2.58 4.58 -3.74
N ARG A 123 3.46 4.46 -2.75
CA ARG A 123 4.07 5.60 -2.08
C ARG A 123 5.53 5.27 -1.80
N ARG A 124 6.44 6.19 -2.14
CA ARG A 124 7.85 6.08 -1.73
C ARG A 124 8.06 6.80 -0.41
N ILE A 125 8.70 6.13 0.55
CA ILE A 125 9.01 6.70 1.87
C ILE A 125 9.86 7.96 1.70
N GLY A 126 9.49 9.04 2.39
CA GLY A 126 10.16 10.34 2.30
C GLY A 126 9.88 11.12 1.02
N SER A 127 8.87 10.74 0.23
CA SER A 127 8.37 11.53 -0.89
C SER A 127 7.74 12.85 -0.40
N ALA A 128 7.97 13.93 -1.17
CA ALA A 128 7.40 15.24 -0.91
C ALA A 128 5.88 15.32 -1.16
N TYR A 129 5.30 14.34 -1.87
CA TYR A 129 3.85 14.29 -2.04
C TYR A 129 3.15 14.05 -0.69
N SER A 130 2.37 15.02 -0.28
CA SER A 130 1.55 14.98 0.95
C SER A 130 0.06 14.85 0.68
N ASN A 131 -0.37 15.08 -0.56
CA ASN A 131 -1.77 15.09 -0.97
C ASN A 131 -2.06 14.34 -2.29
N VAL A 132 -1.11 13.51 -2.77
CA VAL A 132 -1.27 12.76 -4.02
C VAL A 132 -1.19 11.26 -3.71
N ILE A 133 -2.13 10.50 -4.26
CA ILE A 133 -2.05 9.05 -4.37
C ILE A 133 -1.56 8.72 -5.78
N GLU A 134 -0.48 7.96 -5.88
CA GLU A 134 0.05 7.45 -7.16
C GLU A 134 -0.55 6.06 -7.40
N ILE A 135 -1.22 5.86 -8.54
CA ILE A 135 -1.96 4.63 -8.85
C ILE A 135 -1.32 3.95 -10.07
N MET A 136 -0.99 2.68 -9.91
CA MET A 136 -0.36 1.83 -10.92
C MET A 136 -1.31 0.71 -11.37
N SER A 137 -1.15 0.26 -12.62
CA SER A 137 -1.89 -0.88 -13.19
C SER A 137 -1.07 -1.52 -14.31
N ASP A 138 -1.44 -2.74 -14.69
CA ASP A 138 -1.06 -3.39 -15.95
C ASP A 138 -1.55 -2.64 -17.21
N LYS A 139 -2.43 -1.64 -17.06
CA LYS A 139 -3.03 -0.87 -18.15
C LYS A 139 -2.64 0.61 -18.09
N HIS A 140 -2.61 1.25 -19.25
CA HIS A 140 -2.59 2.71 -19.33
C HIS A 140 -3.95 3.27 -18.88
N LEU A 141 -4.10 3.65 -17.62
CA LEU A 141 -5.38 3.98 -16.99
C LEU A 141 -6.18 5.07 -17.72
N ARG A 142 -5.53 6.19 -18.10
CA ARG A 142 -6.20 7.28 -18.84
C ARG A 142 -6.77 6.84 -20.19
N LYS A 143 -5.99 6.13 -20.98
CA LYS A 143 -6.40 5.61 -22.29
C LYS A 143 -7.49 4.53 -22.17
N THR A 144 -7.36 3.66 -21.17
CA THR A 144 -8.25 2.52 -20.97
C THR A 144 -9.63 2.95 -20.47
N TYR A 145 -9.66 3.84 -19.47
CA TYR A 145 -10.88 4.24 -18.78
C TYR A 145 -11.34 5.65 -19.15
N GLY A 146 -10.66 6.33 -20.07
CA GLY A 146 -11.02 7.70 -20.48
C GLY A 146 -10.85 8.74 -19.37
N LEU A 147 -9.97 8.49 -18.39
CA LEU A 147 -9.73 9.40 -17.27
C LEU A 147 -9.01 10.67 -17.75
N LYS A 148 -9.52 11.82 -17.33
CA LYS A 148 -9.03 13.15 -17.70
C LYS A 148 -8.69 13.95 -16.46
N ASN A 149 -7.85 14.98 -16.59
CA ASN A 149 -7.59 15.90 -15.48
C ASN A 149 -8.90 16.48 -14.95
N ASP A 150 -8.91 16.75 -13.64
CA ASP A 150 -10.03 17.29 -12.88
C ASP A 150 -11.24 16.35 -12.78
N MET A 151 -11.16 15.13 -13.34
CA MET A 151 -12.20 14.12 -13.15
C MET A 151 -12.23 13.65 -11.69
N PRO A 152 -13.38 13.78 -11.00
CA PRO A 152 -13.51 13.27 -9.63
C PRO A 152 -13.45 11.74 -9.60
N ILE A 153 -12.64 11.21 -8.70
CA ILE A 153 -12.50 9.78 -8.43
C ILE A 153 -12.45 9.52 -6.94
N ILE A 154 -12.85 8.32 -6.53
CA ILE A 154 -12.69 7.82 -5.18
C ILE A 154 -11.63 6.73 -5.22
N VAL A 155 -10.64 6.82 -4.33
CA VAL A 155 -9.58 5.83 -4.20
C VAL A 155 -9.71 5.17 -2.83
N LYS A 156 -10.02 3.88 -2.81
CA LYS A 156 -10.07 3.07 -1.59
C LYS A 156 -8.82 2.20 -1.50
N LEU A 157 -7.95 2.49 -0.54
CA LEU A 157 -6.78 1.66 -0.21
C LEU A 157 -7.18 0.57 0.78
N TYR A 158 -6.63 -0.62 0.62
CA TYR A 158 -6.80 -1.72 1.56
C TYR A 158 -5.48 -1.97 2.30
N ALA A 159 -5.55 -2.12 3.62
CA ALA A 159 -4.39 -2.53 4.40
C ALA A 159 -3.94 -3.92 3.95
N GLY A 160 -2.63 -4.13 3.86
CA GLY A 160 -2.06 -5.45 3.70
C GLY A 160 -2.41 -6.32 4.90
N GLU A 161 -2.62 -7.61 4.65
CA GLU A 161 -2.69 -8.59 5.73
C GLU A 161 -1.36 -8.53 6.49
N GLN A 162 -1.41 -8.15 7.76
CA GLN A 162 -0.29 -8.41 8.64
C GLN A 162 -0.27 -9.93 8.82
N ASP A 163 0.75 -10.60 8.29
CA ASP A 163 1.01 -11.99 8.64
C ASP A 163 1.00 -12.05 10.16
N GLY A 164 -0.04 -12.68 10.70
CA GLY A 164 -0.16 -12.84 12.13
C GLY A 164 1.05 -13.62 12.58
N THR A 165 1.99 -12.96 13.25
CA THR A 165 2.84 -13.63 14.24
C THR A 165 1.93 -14.07 15.39
N ALA A 166 1.09 -15.06 15.11
CA ALA A 166 0.71 -16.02 16.12
C ALA A 166 1.98 -16.84 16.37
N GLU A 167 2.85 -16.35 17.26
CA GLU A 167 3.55 -17.25 18.15
C GLU A 167 2.48 -18.10 18.83
N GLN A 168 2.12 -19.22 18.20
CA GLN A 168 1.65 -20.37 18.96
C GLN A 168 2.84 -20.74 19.84
N GLN A 169 2.85 -20.21 21.06
CA GLN A 169 3.57 -20.82 22.15
C GLN A 169 3.16 -22.29 22.15
N GLN A 170 4.04 -23.13 21.60
CA GLN A 170 4.02 -24.55 21.85
C GLN A 170 4.13 -24.69 23.36
N GLN A 171 2.98 -24.91 24.00
CA GLN A 171 2.96 -25.48 25.33
C GLN A 171 3.82 -26.73 25.25
N PRO A 172 4.85 -26.88 26.10
CA PRO A 172 5.63 -28.11 26.09
C PRO A 172 4.67 -29.25 26.36
N ALA A 173 4.66 -30.21 25.42
CA ALA A 173 3.92 -31.45 25.57
C ALA A 173 4.20 -32.00 26.97
N GLN A 174 3.17 -32.10 27.80
CA GLN A 174 3.23 -32.88 29.02
C GLN A 174 3.53 -34.32 28.61
N THR A 175 4.80 -34.65 28.74
CA THR A 175 5.37 -35.98 28.60
C THR A 175 4.74 -36.89 29.64
N GLY A 176 3.63 -37.52 29.27
CA GLY A 176 3.03 -38.64 29.98
C GLY A 176 3.92 -39.86 29.90
N TRP A 177 5.00 -39.89 30.68
CA TRP A 177 5.90 -41.03 30.83
C TRP A 177 5.82 -41.56 32.25
N ARG A 178 4.67 -42.12 32.65
CA ARG A 178 4.59 -43.01 33.83
C ARG A 178 3.30 -43.82 33.83
N ALA A 179 3.09 -44.59 32.77
CA ALA A 179 2.20 -45.75 32.80
C ALA A 179 2.64 -46.77 31.74
N LYS A 180 3.65 -47.59 32.08
CA LYS A 180 3.85 -49.00 31.66
C LYS A 180 5.30 -49.42 31.93
N LEU A 181 5.60 -49.78 33.17
CA LEU A 181 6.55 -50.85 33.46
C LEU A 181 5.74 -51.96 34.13
N LYS A 182 5.28 -52.92 33.33
CA LYS A 182 4.90 -54.25 33.82
C LYS A 182 5.87 -55.24 33.19
N ASN A 183 6.59 -55.93 34.08
CA ASN A 183 7.35 -57.16 33.89
C ASN A 183 8.63 -56.96 33.05
N ILE A 184 9.80 -57.53 33.36
CA ILE A 184 10.15 -58.92 33.73
C ILE A 184 11.55 -58.82 34.40
N LEU A 185 11.80 -59.33 35.61
CA LEU A 185 12.44 -60.62 35.91
C LEU A 185 12.74 -60.67 37.43
N GLY A 186 12.34 -61.74 38.13
CA GLY A 186 12.84 -62.10 39.47
C GLY A 186 12.01 -61.61 40.65
#